data_AF-A0A9W6C7L1-F1
#
_entry.id   AF-A0A9W6C7L1-F1
#
_cell.length_a   1.000
_cell.length_b   1.000
_cell.length_c   1.000
_cell.angle_alpha   90.00
_cell.angle_beta   90.00
_cell.angle_gamma   90.00
#
_symmetry.space_group_name_H-M   'P 1'
#
loop_
_entity.id
_entity.type
_entity.pdbx_description
1 polymer ?
#
loop_
_entity_poly.entity_id
_entity_poly.type
_entity_poly.pdbx_seq_one_letter_code
_entity_poly.pdbx_strand_id
1 'polypeptide(L)'
;MAYYVDISRYRPVKDWRLVKRNCPFLISKATEGTDYTDPTLDDFIRGCENNEIPYWLYAYLRNGNEPAQAVFLTEVCKARAGKYFVGYALDAEEGNAAADVKRAMDYLAGSGKKFMLYTGYADYSRYQEIIRSRPSGCAWWESRYGLNNGTYNSGYPCHSGVDLHQYTSIGHCPGITPQCDLNRLTGSRTEAWFCTGEQTAEDPDGTVLDHAGVFQERKDRKGEVSYQGHLRGIGWANWQCDGAMAGSTGQSRRVEALRILPVNHMDVTVHIRDIGDKLYKNITESTIIGTTGQEKRLEALKIESGDTVYLYRVHQKNLGWSRWCVNGQWAGEKGKSLQIEAVEIKVADIAYLAHVQGSGDTVWMADGMTAGTTGSALRLEALRIKSQHCGNIEAQAHIQDEGWIDYGTVNQNTLIGTAGEKKRLECLWLKGNFEWRAHIQGTGWTQWTRADGVSTLGTVGRSLRMEAVEMRKI
;
A
#
# COMPACT_ATOMS: atom_id res chain seq x y z
N MET A 1 25.02 -31.95 25.33
CA MET A 1 24.11 -32.47 24.29
C MET A 1 23.12 -31.37 23.99
N ALA A 2 22.90 -31.04 22.71
CA ALA A 2 21.94 -30.00 22.33
C ALA A 2 20.51 -30.57 22.40
N TYR A 3 19.56 -29.75 22.84
CA TYR A 3 18.14 -30.06 22.88
C TYR A 3 17.39 -29.14 21.93
N TYR A 4 16.70 -29.72 20.95
CA TYR A 4 15.85 -28.98 20.02
C TYR A 4 14.41 -29.19 20.46
N VAL A 5 13.79 -28.15 20.99
CA VAL A 5 12.53 -28.26 21.74
C VAL A 5 11.46 -27.41 21.08
N ASP A 6 10.28 -27.99 20.94
CA ASP A 6 9.06 -27.25 20.65
C ASP A 6 8.14 -27.22 21.88
N ILE A 7 7.50 -26.06 22.11
CA ILE A 7 6.67 -25.80 23.31
C ILE A 7 5.42 -24.99 22.98
N SER A 8 4.50 -24.93 23.94
CA SER A 8 3.30 -24.07 23.90
C SER A 8 2.97 -23.60 25.32
N ARG A 9 1.80 -22.98 25.53
CA ARG A 9 1.31 -22.63 26.87
C ARG A 9 1.36 -23.78 27.89
N TYR A 10 1.31 -25.03 27.43
CA TYR A 10 1.31 -26.19 28.32
C TYR A 10 2.68 -26.52 28.89
N ARG A 11 3.77 -26.04 28.27
CA ARG A 11 5.16 -26.36 28.59
C ARG A 11 6.06 -25.11 28.57
N PRO A 12 5.74 -24.06 29.35
CA PRO A 12 6.50 -22.82 29.32
C PRO A 12 7.92 -23.02 29.87
N VAL A 13 8.84 -22.16 29.44
CA VAL A 13 10.20 -22.08 29.98
C VAL A 13 10.15 -21.65 31.45
N LYS A 14 10.88 -22.35 32.31
CA LYS A 14 11.06 -22.01 33.73
C LYS A 14 12.41 -21.39 34.03
N ASP A 15 13.44 -21.73 33.26
CA ASP A 15 14.78 -21.18 33.44
C ASP A 15 15.45 -20.91 32.08
N TRP A 16 15.44 -19.63 31.71
CA TRP A 16 16.03 -19.14 30.46
C TRP A 16 17.56 -19.31 30.41
N ARG A 17 18.26 -19.35 31.54
CA ARG A 17 19.72 -19.56 31.57
C ARG A 17 20.05 -21.01 31.23
N LEU A 18 19.28 -21.95 31.77
CA LEU A 18 19.42 -23.36 31.41
C LEU A 18 19.05 -23.57 29.94
N VAL A 19 17.96 -22.96 29.46
CA VAL A 19 17.55 -23.09 28.06
C VAL A 19 18.59 -22.50 27.12
N LYS A 20 19.11 -21.29 27.37
CA LYS A 20 20.19 -20.69 26.56
C LYS A 20 21.43 -21.59 26.44
N ARG A 21 21.78 -22.30 27.50
CA ARG A 21 22.96 -23.19 27.51
C ARG A 21 22.74 -24.50 26.76
N ASN A 22 21.51 -24.99 26.68
CA ASN A 22 21.20 -26.34 26.23
C ASN A 22 20.44 -26.38 24.88
N CYS A 23 19.75 -25.29 24.52
CA CYS A 23 18.92 -25.21 23.32
C CYS A 23 19.55 -24.25 22.30
N PRO A 24 20.05 -24.75 21.17
CA PRO A 24 20.54 -23.90 20.08
C PRO A 24 19.43 -23.01 19.51
N PHE A 25 18.20 -23.53 19.45
CA PHE A 25 17.00 -22.78 19.10
C PHE A 25 15.78 -23.38 19.82
N LEU A 26 14.68 -22.62 19.84
CA LEU A 26 13.37 -23.06 20.33
C LEU A 26 12.30 -22.92 19.26
N ILE A 27 11.24 -23.70 19.35
CA ILE A 27 10.03 -23.56 18.54
C ILE A 27 8.86 -23.35 19.51
N SER A 28 7.95 -22.42 19.22
CA SER A 28 6.76 -22.26 20.07
C SER A 28 5.48 -21.99 19.29
N LYS A 29 4.36 -22.45 19.85
CA LYS A 29 3.02 -22.17 19.31
C LYS A 29 2.76 -20.69 19.39
N ALA A 30 2.41 -20.09 18.26
CA ALA A 30 1.95 -18.71 18.20
C ALA A 30 0.44 -18.63 18.00
N THR A 31 -0.11 -19.40 17.06
CA THR A 31 -1.54 -19.34 16.73
C THR A 31 -2.16 -20.73 16.55
N GLU A 32 -3.49 -20.75 16.57
CA GLU A 32 -4.32 -21.89 16.19
C GLU A 32 -5.54 -21.37 15.45
N GLY A 33 -5.86 -21.93 14.27
CA GLY A 33 -6.95 -21.37 13.47
C GLY A 33 -6.68 -19.91 13.07
N THR A 34 -7.74 -19.12 12.96
CA THR A 34 -7.68 -17.68 12.64
C THR A 34 -8.08 -16.79 13.83
N ASP A 35 -8.29 -17.39 15.00
CA ASP A 35 -8.95 -16.72 16.14
C ASP A 35 -8.24 -16.93 17.48
N TYR A 36 -7.25 -17.80 17.55
CA TYR A 36 -6.52 -18.07 18.78
C TYR A 36 -5.04 -17.69 18.68
N THR A 37 -4.58 -16.90 19.64
CA THR A 37 -3.16 -16.63 19.90
C THR A 37 -2.75 -17.30 21.20
N ASP A 38 -1.60 -17.99 21.22
CA ASP A 38 -1.10 -18.64 22.43
C ASP A 38 -0.79 -17.58 23.50
N PRO A 39 -1.33 -17.69 24.73
CA PRO A 39 -1.18 -16.68 25.76
C PRO A 39 0.26 -16.53 26.26
N THR A 40 1.15 -17.47 25.96
CA THR A 40 2.57 -17.42 26.34
C THR A 40 3.47 -16.86 25.24
N LEU A 41 2.92 -16.51 24.06
CA LEU A 41 3.70 -16.05 22.90
C LEU A 41 4.58 -14.84 23.22
N ASP A 42 4.01 -13.81 23.86
CA ASP A 42 4.75 -12.58 24.16
C ASP A 42 5.87 -12.82 25.18
N ASP A 43 5.63 -13.65 26.20
CA ASP A 43 6.65 -14.05 27.18
C ASP A 43 7.75 -14.90 26.55
N PHE A 44 7.37 -15.82 25.66
CA PHE A 44 8.30 -16.66 24.92
C PHE A 44 9.24 -15.82 24.04
N ILE A 45 8.67 -14.92 23.24
CA ILE A 45 9.45 -14.04 22.36
C ILE A 45 10.38 -13.15 23.18
N ARG A 46 9.87 -12.47 24.22
CA ARG A 46 10.71 -11.64 25.10
C ARG A 46 11.83 -12.45 25.73
N GLY A 47 11.54 -13.66 26.19
CA GLY A 47 12.55 -14.52 26.79
C GLY A 47 13.64 -14.94 25.80
N CYS A 48 13.27 -15.27 24.56
CA CYS A 48 14.23 -15.58 23.51
C CYS A 48 15.09 -14.37 23.15
N GLU A 49 14.48 -13.21 22.91
CA GLU A 49 15.19 -11.97 22.56
C GLU A 49 16.15 -11.53 23.66
N ASN A 50 15.71 -11.51 24.92
CA ASN A 50 16.53 -11.10 26.06
C ASN A 50 17.71 -12.04 26.34
N ASN A 51 17.63 -13.30 25.89
CA ASN A 51 18.67 -14.30 26.08
C ASN A 51 19.39 -14.64 24.78
N GLU A 52 19.12 -13.90 23.69
CA GLU A 52 19.73 -14.10 22.38
C GLU A 52 19.54 -15.53 21.83
N ILE A 53 18.37 -16.13 22.04
CA ILE A 53 18.06 -17.50 21.63
C ILE A 53 17.33 -17.44 20.30
N PRO A 54 17.86 -18.05 19.23
CA PRO A 54 17.12 -18.20 17.97
C PRO A 54 15.79 -18.94 18.18
N TYR A 55 14.72 -18.47 17.53
CA TYR A 55 13.42 -19.10 17.72
C TYR A 55 12.53 -19.12 16.47
N TRP A 56 11.62 -20.09 16.47
CA TRP A 56 10.59 -20.32 15.46
C TRP A 56 9.20 -20.23 16.08
N LEU A 57 8.23 -19.82 15.27
CA LEU A 57 6.84 -19.67 15.70
C LEU A 57 5.92 -20.49 14.81
N TYR A 58 5.13 -21.40 15.39
CA TYR A 58 4.26 -22.30 14.63
C TYR A 58 2.77 -21.97 14.78
N ALA A 59 2.01 -22.24 13.72
CA ALA A 59 0.55 -22.25 13.75
C ALA A 59 0.05 -23.69 13.70
N TYR A 60 -0.78 -24.07 14.66
CA TYR A 60 -1.60 -25.28 14.55
C TYR A 60 -2.71 -25.03 13.51
N LEU A 61 -2.69 -25.77 12.41
CA LEU A 61 -3.66 -25.61 11.34
C LEU A 61 -4.92 -26.40 11.62
N ARG A 62 -6.03 -25.69 11.84
CA ARG A 62 -7.35 -26.32 11.84
C ARG A 62 -7.78 -26.67 10.42
N ASN A 63 -8.54 -27.75 10.24
CA ASN A 63 -9.15 -28.07 8.94
C ASN A 63 -10.01 -26.90 8.43
N GLY A 64 -9.72 -26.41 7.23
CA GLY A 64 -10.54 -25.36 6.61
C GLY A 64 -9.76 -24.42 5.71
N ASN A 65 -9.62 -23.16 6.10
CA ASN A 65 -8.94 -22.15 5.29
C ASN A 65 -7.48 -21.97 5.78
N GLU A 66 -6.62 -22.95 5.54
CA GLU A 66 -5.20 -22.93 5.95
C GLU A 66 -4.43 -21.69 5.44
N PRO A 67 -4.67 -21.16 4.21
CA PRO A 67 -4.04 -19.92 3.78
C PRO A 67 -4.36 -18.73 4.69
N ALA A 68 -5.62 -18.58 5.13
CA ALA A 68 -5.98 -17.52 6.05
C ALA A 68 -5.32 -17.69 7.44
N GLN A 69 -5.08 -18.93 7.87
CA GLN A 69 -4.38 -19.22 9.13
C GLN A 69 -2.89 -18.86 9.04
N ALA A 70 -2.26 -19.09 7.89
CA ALA A 70 -0.88 -18.64 7.64
C ALA A 70 -0.78 -17.10 7.62
N VAL A 71 -1.76 -16.41 7.02
CA VAL A 71 -1.85 -14.94 7.11
C VAL A 71 -1.96 -14.51 8.56
N PHE A 72 -2.91 -15.09 9.31
CA PHE A 72 -3.12 -14.76 10.72
C PHE A 72 -1.87 -14.98 11.58
N LEU A 73 -1.15 -16.10 11.39
CA LEU A 73 0.14 -16.34 12.03
C LEU A 73 1.11 -15.19 11.81
N THR A 74 1.31 -14.78 10.55
CA THR A 74 2.28 -13.72 10.23
C THR A 74 1.83 -12.36 10.75
N GLU A 75 0.54 -12.03 10.69
CA GLU A 75 0.02 -10.75 11.22
C GLU A 75 0.19 -10.65 12.73
N VAL A 76 -0.07 -11.75 13.46
CA VAL A 76 0.19 -11.84 14.90
C VAL A 76 1.68 -11.68 15.17
N CYS A 77 2.56 -12.38 14.44
CA CYS A 77 3.98 -12.39 14.78
C CYS A 77 4.75 -11.14 14.32
N LYS A 78 4.31 -10.45 13.25
CA LYS A 78 5.09 -9.42 12.54
C LYS A 78 5.57 -8.28 13.44
N ALA A 79 4.72 -7.79 14.34
CA ALA A 79 5.09 -6.71 15.28
C ALA A 79 5.76 -7.21 16.57
N ARG A 80 5.74 -8.54 16.82
CA ARG A 80 6.26 -9.17 18.04
C ARG A 80 7.67 -9.69 17.85
N ALA A 81 7.96 -10.26 16.68
CA ALA A 81 9.22 -10.89 16.36
C ALA A 81 10.40 -9.90 16.36
N GLY A 82 11.52 -10.29 16.96
CA GLY A 82 12.72 -9.47 17.06
C GLY A 82 13.89 -10.01 16.26
N LYS A 83 15.10 -9.70 16.74
CA LYS A 83 16.37 -9.96 16.06
C LYS A 83 16.68 -11.45 15.93
N TYR A 84 16.25 -12.26 16.90
CA TYR A 84 16.56 -13.68 16.96
C TYR A 84 15.46 -14.56 16.36
N PHE A 85 14.41 -13.96 15.78
CA PHE A 85 13.39 -14.69 15.05
C PHE A 85 13.95 -15.29 13.75
N VAL A 86 13.74 -16.59 13.55
CA VAL A 86 14.29 -17.33 12.41
C VAL A 86 13.23 -17.54 11.31
N GLY A 87 12.02 -17.94 11.69
CA GLY A 87 11.00 -18.29 10.72
C GLY A 87 9.73 -18.90 11.31
N TYR A 88 8.82 -19.27 10.42
CA TYR A 88 7.50 -19.80 10.76
C TYR A 88 7.44 -21.33 10.64
N ALA A 89 6.41 -21.95 11.22
CA ALA A 89 6.10 -23.35 10.95
C ALA A 89 4.58 -23.56 10.79
N LEU A 90 4.20 -24.41 9.86
CA LEU A 90 2.83 -24.86 9.65
C LEU A 90 2.69 -26.27 10.21
N ASP A 91 1.91 -26.42 11.27
CA ASP A 91 1.62 -27.69 11.90
C ASP A 91 0.33 -28.28 11.29
N ALA A 92 0.50 -29.25 10.39
CA ALA A 92 -0.55 -29.85 9.56
C ALA A 92 -0.90 -31.27 10.02
N GLU A 93 -1.57 -31.39 11.16
CA GLU A 93 -1.88 -32.67 11.81
C GLU A 93 -3.38 -32.98 12.00
N GLU A 94 -4.30 -32.12 11.55
CA GLU A 94 -5.75 -32.34 11.72
C GLU A 94 -6.43 -33.01 10.52
N GLY A 95 -5.67 -33.42 9.51
CA GLY A 95 -6.25 -33.95 8.27
C GLY A 95 -6.41 -32.91 7.16
N ASN A 96 -5.67 -31.80 7.24
CA ASN A 96 -5.76 -30.66 6.34
C ASN A 96 -5.63 -31.05 4.87
N ALA A 97 -6.38 -30.37 4.00
CA ALA A 97 -6.29 -30.62 2.57
C ALA A 97 -4.88 -30.25 2.07
N ALA A 98 -4.18 -31.18 1.42
CA ALA A 98 -2.81 -30.94 0.94
C ALA A 98 -2.71 -29.72 -0.01
N ALA A 99 -3.76 -29.47 -0.81
CA ALA A 99 -3.83 -28.31 -1.68
C ALA A 99 -3.87 -26.97 -0.91
N ASP A 100 -4.45 -26.97 0.29
CA ASP A 100 -4.66 -25.76 1.09
C ASP A 100 -3.44 -25.50 1.97
N VAL A 101 -2.84 -26.56 2.51
CA VAL A 101 -1.49 -26.52 3.10
C VAL A 101 -0.48 -25.99 2.08
N LYS A 102 -0.53 -26.45 0.82
CA LYS A 102 0.34 -25.90 -0.24
C LYS A 102 0.14 -24.39 -0.42
N ARG A 103 -1.11 -23.91 -0.48
CA ARG A 103 -1.40 -22.47 -0.63
C ARG A 103 -0.90 -21.67 0.58
N ALA A 104 -0.97 -22.23 1.79
CA ALA A 104 -0.37 -21.63 2.99
C ALA A 104 1.17 -21.57 2.91
N MET A 105 1.82 -22.64 2.41
CA MET A 105 3.26 -22.66 2.16
C MET A 105 3.67 -21.63 1.09
N ASP A 106 2.90 -21.52 0.00
CA ASP A 106 3.16 -20.54 -1.07
C ASP A 106 3.09 -19.10 -0.52
N TYR A 107 2.15 -18.83 0.40
CA TYR A 107 2.09 -17.55 1.11
C TYR A 107 3.33 -17.28 1.96
N LEU A 108 3.77 -18.24 2.77
CA LEU A 108 4.99 -18.08 3.60
C LEU A 108 6.25 -17.96 2.75
N ALA A 109 6.35 -18.66 1.62
CA ALA A 109 7.45 -18.50 0.67
C ALA A 109 7.53 -17.06 0.13
N GLY A 110 6.39 -16.39 -0.05
CA GLY A 110 6.31 -14.98 -0.45
C GLY A 110 6.72 -13.98 0.64
N SER A 111 6.84 -14.41 1.91
CA SER A 111 7.18 -13.52 3.03
C SER A 111 8.68 -13.19 3.14
N GLY A 112 9.55 -13.88 2.40
CA GLY A 112 11.00 -13.75 2.55
C GLY A 112 11.52 -14.25 3.90
N LYS A 113 10.76 -15.10 4.62
CA LYS A 113 11.21 -15.78 5.83
C LYS A 113 11.34 -17.28 5.56
N LYS A 114 12.29 -17.91 6.27
CA LYS A 114 12.35 -19.37 6.32
C LYS A 114 11.06 -19.91 6.95
N PHE A 115 10.67 -21.11 6.56
CA PHE A 115 9.53 -21.78 7.17
C PHE A 115 9.72 -23.29 7.27
N MET A 116 8.87 -23.93 8.06
CA MET A 116 8.79 -25.39 8.19
C MET A 116 7.39 -25.89 7.87
N LEU A 117 7.30 -27.09 7.31
CA LEU A 117 6.08 -27.88 7.30
C LEU A 117 6.26 -29.01 8.32
N TYR A 118 5.40 -29.04 9.34
CA TYR A 118 5.30 -30.12 10.29
C TYR A 118 4.18 -31.10 9.89
N THR A 119 4.49 -32.40 9.94
CA THR A 119 3.55 -33.49 9.64
C THR A 119 3.81 -34.71 10.53
N GLY A 120 2.75 -35.45 10.87
CA GLY A 120 2.91 -36.79 11.44
C GLY A 120 3.44 -37.81 10.43
N TYR A 121 4.23 -38.79 10.88
CA TYR A 121 4.72 -39.89 10.04
C TYR A 121 3.59 -40.60 9.28
N ALA A 122 2.41 -40.74 9.91
CA ALA A 122 1.25 -41.39 9.29
C ALA A 122 0.63 -40.57 8.15
N ASP A 123 0.85 -39.26 8.11
CA ASP A 123 0.30 -38.36 7.10
C ASP A 123 1.21 -38.18 5.88
N TYR A 124 2.36 -38.87 5.83
CA TYR A 124 3.31 -38.75 4.72
C TYR A 124 2.64 -38.95 3.36
N SER A 125 1.80 -39.97 3.19
CA SER A 125 1.11 -40.23 1.92
C SER A 125 0.20 -39.08 1.48
N ARG A 126 -0.40 -38.33 2.43
CA ARG A 126 -1.26 -37.16 2.15
C ARG A 126 -0.43 -35.99 1.62
N TYR A 127 0.76 -35.77 2.19
CA TYR A 127 1.57 -34.58 1.94
C TYR A 127 2.81 -34.83 1.07
N GLN A 128 3.06 -36.06 0.60
CA GLN A 128 4.29 -36.43 -0.10
C GLN A 128 4.62 -35.52 -1.30
N GLU A 129 3.61 -35.10 -2.08
CA GLU A 129 3.83 -34.25 -3.26
C GLU A 129 4.27 -32.83 -2.87
N ILE A 130 3.66 -32.26 -1.83
CA ILE A 130 4.05 -30.93 -1.33
C ILE A 130 5.39 -30.97 -0.59
N ILE A 131 5.70 -32.07 0.08
CA ILE A 131 7.00 -32.31 0.72
C ILE A 131 8.12 -32.40 -0.33
N ARG A 132 7.91 -33.15 -1.42
CA ARG A 132 8.89 -33.30 -2.51
C ARG A 132 9.13 -32.00 -3.29
N SER A 133 8.08 -31.20 -3.46
CA SER A 133 8.13 -29.94 -4.22
C SER A 133 8.40 -28.69 -3.37
N ARG A 134 8.69 -28.86 -2.07
CA ARG A 134 8.91 -27.74 -1.14
C ARG A 134 10.08 -26.83 -1.59
N PRO A 135 9.98 -25.50 -1.45
CA PRO A 135 11.05 -24.59 -1.82
C PRO A 135 12.27 -24.73 -0.89
N SER A 136 13.42 -24.22 -1.31
CA SER A 136 14.68 -24.29 -0.55
C SER A 136 14.63 -23.57 0.80
N GLY A 137 13.72 -22.60 0.97
CA GLY A 137 13.43 -21.92 2.24
C GLY A 137 12.54 -22.73 3.20
N CYS A 138 12.00 -23.87 2.77
CA CYS A 138 11.17 -24.76 3.58
C CYS A 138 11.97 -25.96 4.11
N ALA A 139 11.95 -26.16 5.43
CA ALA A 139 12.38 -27.41 6.05
C ALA A 139 11.20 -28.36 6.30
N TRP A 140 11.45 -29.66 6.29
CA TRP A 140 10.47 -30.67 6.67
C TRP A 140 10.71 -31.11 8.11
N TRP A 141 9.69 -30.93 8.95
CA TRP A 141 9.64 -31.36 10.33
C TRP A 141 8.65 -32.55 10.43
N GLU A 142 9.10 -33.71 10.92
CA GLU A 142 8.25 -34.89 11.03
C GLU A 142 8.22 -35.44 12.45
N SER A 143 7.03 -35.83 12.93
CA SER A 143 6.89 -36.58 14.17
C SER A 143 6.83 -38.10 13.93
N ARG A 144 7.71 -38.84 14.62
CA ARG A 144 7.66 -40.30 14.73
C ARG A 144 8.25 -40.75 16.07
N TYR A 145 7.41 -41.10 17.03
CA TYR A 145 7.85 -41.27 18.42
C TYR A 145 8.40 -42.66 18.77
N GLY A 146 8.13 -43.68 17.95
CA GLY A 146 8.50 -45.07 18.27
C GLY A 146 7.92 -45.50 19.61
N LEU A 147 8.78 -45.83 20.58
CA LEU A 147 8.37 -46.21 21.94
C LEU A 147 7.91 -45.03 22.81
N ASN A 148 8.15 -43.80 22.37
CA ASN A 148 7.86 -42.56 23.07
C ASN A 148 8.27 -42.58 24.55
N ASN A 149 9.54 -42.87 24.82
CA ASN A 149 10.07 -43.04 26.18
C ASN A 149 11.12 -41.97 26.56
N GLY A 150 11.12 -40.82 25.87
CA GLY A 150 12.10 -39.75 26.06
C GLY A 150 13.42 -39.94 25.31
N THR A 151 13.65 -41.10 24.68
CA THR A 151 14.90 -41.42 23.96
C THR A 151 14.63 -41.79 22.51
N TYR A 152 15.49 -41.34 21.59
CA TYR A 152 15.42 -41.76 20.19
C TYR A 152 15.71 -43.25 20.03
N ASN A 153 14.95 -43.94 19.17
CA ASN A 153 15.14 -45.34 18.83
C ASN A 153 15.31 -45.51 17.31
N SER A 154 16.46 -46.04 16.89
CA SER A 154 16.80 -46.24 15.46
C SER A 154 15.94 -47.29 14.75
N GLY A 155 15.19 -48.12 15.50
CA GLY A 155 14.16 -49.01 14.93
C GLY A 155 12.93 -48.27 14.41
N TYR A 156 12.77 -46.97 14.72
CA TYR A 156 11.66 -46.13 14.29
C TYR A 156 12.19 -44.83 13.64
N PRO A 157 12.92 -44.91 12.50
CA PRO A 157 13.48 -43.73 11.86
C PRO A 157 12.39 -42.86 11.22
N CYS A 158 12.60 -41.55 11.10
CA CYS A 158 11.78 -40.70 10.24
C CYS A 158 11.95 -41.08 8.76
N HIS A 159 11.11 -40.54 7.88
CA HIS A 159 11.29 -40.68 6.44
C HIS A 159 12.59 -40.01 5.95
N SER A 160 13.11 -40.49 4.81
CA SER A 160 14.29 -39.90 4.17
C SER A 160 14.00 -38.47 3.70
N GLY A 161 14.91 -37.55 3.99
CA GLY A 161 14.77 -36.13 3.63
C GLY A 161 14.05 -35.26 4.67
N VAL A 162 13.67 -35.81 5.82
CA VAL A 162 13.23 -35.06 7.00
C VAL A 162 14.42 -34.26 7.55
N ASP A 163 14.23 -32.95 7.72
CA ASP A 163 15.25 -32.03 8.21
C ASP A 163 15.30 -32.01 9.75
N LEU A 164 14.13 -32.05 10.39
CA LEU A 164 13.94 -32.08 11.84
C LEU A 164 12.99 -33.23 12.21
N HIS A 165 13.42 -34.14 13.09
CA HIS A 165 12.62 -35.28 13.53
C HIS A 165 12.23 -35.13 14.99
N GLN A 166 10.93 -34.96 15.27
CA GLN A 166 10.35 -35.03 16.61
C GLN A 166 10.22 -36.49 17.01
N TYR A 167 11.06 -36.95 17.93
CA TYR A 167 11.21 -38.37 18.25
C TYR A 167 10.55 -38.77 19.57
N THR A 168 10.07 -37.83 20.36
CA THR A 168 9.32 -38.11 21.59
C THR A 168 8.55 -36.86 22.03
N SER A 169 7.40 -37.07 22.67
CA SER A 169 6.61 -36.03 23.33
C SER A 169 6.75 -36.00 24.85
N ILE A 170 7.59 -36.88 25.40
CA ILE A 170 7.81 -37.01 26.84
C ILE A 170 9.28 -36.88 27.23
N GLY A 171 10.05 -36.11 26.45
CA GLY A 171 11.45 -35.87 26.70
C GLY A 171 11.69 -34.91 27.87
N HIS A 172 12.96 -34.79 28.27
CA HIS A 172 13.37 -33.89 29.34
C HIS A 172 14.43 -32.90 28.84
N CYS A 173 14.16 -31.60 28.98
CA CYS A 173 15.09 -30.53 28.66
C CYS A 173 15.32 -29.64 29.90
N PRO A 174 16.58 -29.39 30.31
CA PRO A 174 16.87 -28.47 31.40
C PRO A 174 16.25 -27.08 31.19
N GLY A 175 15.48 -26.62 32.17
CA GLY A 175 14.80 -25.32 32.14
C GLY A 175 13.37 -25.34 31.57
N ILE A 176 12.85 -26.50 31.13
CA ILE A 176 11.48 -26.69 30.66
C ILE A 176 10.79 -27.77 31.51
N THR A 177 9.55 -27.52 31.95
CA THR A 177 8.84 -28.41 32.90
C THR A 177 7.78 -29.29 32.25
N PRO A 178 7.53 -30.49 32.81
CA PRO A 178 8.50 -31.52 33.19
C PRO A 178 8.81 -32.47 32.01
N GLN A 179 7.94 -32.49 31.01
CA GLN A 179 8.02 -33.26 29.77
C GLN A 179 7.89 -32.30 28.59
N CYS A 180 8.76 -32.39 27.61
CA CYS A 180 8.67 -31.58 26.39
C CYS A 180 8.88 -32.46 25.16
N ASP A 181 8.41 -31.95 24.03
CA ASP A 181 8.69 -32.52 22.73
C ASP A 181 10.18 -32.32 22.40
N LEU A 182 10.86 -33.41 22.06
CA LEU A 182 12.28 -33.38 21.68
C LEU A 182 12.46 -33.77 20.24
N ASN A 183 13.31 -32.99 19.59
CA ASN A 183 13.66 -33.13 18.20
C ASN A 183 15.13 -33.47 18.02
N ARG A 184 15.47 -34.01 16.85
CA ARG A 184 16.84 -34.21 16.39
C ARG A 184 16.98 -33.78 14.94
N LEU A 185 18.17 -33.34 14.55
CA LEU A 185 18.50 -33.10 13.15
C LEU A 185 18.77 -34.45 12.45
N THR A 186 18.19 -34.64 11.26
CA THR A 186 18.30 -35.89 10.48
C THR A 186 18.63 -35.66 9.01
N GLY A 187 18.36 -34.47 8.47
CA GLY A 187 18.53 -34.14 7.05
C GLY A 187 19.86 -33.45 6.73
N SER A 188 19.90 -32.78 5.58
CA SER A 188 21.08 -32.05 5.10
C SER A 188 21.21 -30.64 5.69
N ARG A 189 20.17 -30.13 6.35
CA ARG A 189 20.18 -28.80 6.98
C ARG A 189 20.96 -28.84 8.29
N THR A 190 21.90 -27.91 8.41
CA THR A 190 22.74 -27.75 9.60
C THR A 190 21.99 -27.03 10.72
N GLU A 191 22.45 -27.18 11.97
CA GLU A 191 21.95 -26.40 13.11
C GLU A 191 21.99 -24.89 12.82
N ALA A 192 23.06 -24.42 12.19
CA ALA A 192 23.18 -23.01 11.77
C ALA A 192 22.02 -22.55 10.87
N TRP A 193 21.48 -23.42 10.02
CA TRP A 193 20.31 -23.08 9.19
C TRP A 193 19.06 -22.81 10.04
N PHE A 194 18.89 -23.53 11.15
CA PHE A 194 17.80 -23.36 12.10
C PHE A 194 18.03 -22.22 13.11
N CYS A 195 19.27 -21.75 13.25
CA CYS A 195 19.65 -20.70 14.20
C CYS A 195 19.81 -19.32 13.56
N THR A 196 19.87 -19.23 12.22
CA THR A 196 20.07 -17.97 11.49
C THR A 196 18.82 -17.61 10.73
N GLY A 197 18.19 -16.48 11.06
CA GLY A 197 17.22 -15.86 10.16
C GLY A 197 17.88 -15.49 8.84
N GLU A 198 17.10 -15.23 7.79
CA GLU A 198 17.65 -14.49 6.66
C GLU A 198 18.18 -13.15 7.18
N GLN A 199 19.43 -12.79 6.85
CA GLN A 199 19.92 -11.45 7.13
C GLN A 199 18.96 -10.49 6.44
N THR A 200 18.17 -9.74 7.20
CA THR A 200 17.37 -8.67 6.65
C THR A 200 18.36 -7.68 6.07
N ALA A 201 18.45 -7.62 4.75
CA ALA A 201 19.01 -6.46 4.08
C ALA A 201 18.38 -5.22 4.74
N GLU A 202 19.18 -4.20 5.02
CA GLU A 202 18.63 -2.92 5.50
C GLU A 202 17.47 -2.54 4.60
N ASP A 203 16.31 -2.25 5.19
CA ASP A 203 15.16 -1.84 4.41
C ASP A 203 15.59 -0.58 3.64
N PRO A 204 15.62 -0.61 2.30
CA PRO A 204 16.13 0.51 1.52
C PRO A 204 15.24 1.75 1.62
N ASP A 205 14.04 1.62 2.20
CA ASP A 205 13.16 2.73 2.57
C ASP A 205 13.53 3.37 3.91
N GLY A 206 14.58 2.87 4.58
CA GLY A 206 15.04 3.25 5.91
C GLY A 206 14.11 2.77 7.04
N THR A 207 14.53 2.99 8.28
CA THR A 207 13.76 2.64 9.48
C THR A 207 12.53 3.53 9.65
N VAL A 208 11.43 2.96 10.15
CA VAL A 208 10.26 3.73 10.57
C VAL A 208 10.61 4.63 11.76
N LEU A 209 10.12 5.86 11.75
CA LEU A 209 10.32 6.86 12.81
C LEU A 209 8.98 7.16 13.50
N ASP A 210 8.59 6.31 14.46
CA ASP A 210 7.25 6.34 15.09
C ASP A 210 6.88 7.68 15.75
N HIS A 211 7.88 8.45 16.19
CA HIS A 211 7.71 9.72 16.91
C HIS A 211 8.12 10.96 16.10
N ALA A 212 8.37 10.81 14.80
CA ALA A 212 8.71 11.93 13.92
C ALA A 212 7.49 12.43 13.13
N GLY A 213 7.60 13.63 12.57
CA GLY A 213 6.68 14.16 11.57
C GLY A 213 5.20 14.19 11.98
N VAL A 214 4.31 13.96 11.02
CA VAL A 214 2.85 14.06 11.23
C VAL A 214 2.18 12.81 10.68
N PHE A 215 1.33 12.18 11.50
CA PHE A 215 0.45 11.09 11.09
C PHE A 215 -0.96 11.63 10.80
N GLN A 216 -1.68 11.01 9.88
CA GLN A 216 -3.08 11.36 9.58
C GLN A 216 -3.99 11.30 10.81
N GLU A 217 -5.21 11.82 10.68
CA GLU A 217 -6.22 11.64 11.72
C GLU A 217 -6.58 10.16 11.92
N ARG A 218 -6.90 9.81 13.17
CA ARG A 218 -7.20 8.43 13.62
C ARG A 218 -8.71 8.14 13.68
N LYS A 219 -9.49 8.81 12.84
CA LYS A 219 -10.93 8.64 12.75
C LYS A 219 -11.30 8.51 11.28
N ASP A 220 -12.17 7.56 10.97
CA ASP A 220 -12.72 7.44 9.63
C ASP A 220 -13.56 8.66 9.29
N ARG A 221 -13.23 9.26 8.15
CA ARG A 221 -13.99 10.33 7.51
C ARG A 221 -14.29 9.89 6.08
N LYS A 222 -15.54 10.08 5.69
CA LYS A 222 -16.03 9.89 4.33
C LYS A 222 -16.61 11.21 3.85
N GLY A 223 -16.37 11.51 2.59
CA GLY A 223 -16.77 12.74 1.95
C GLY A 223 -17.09 12.49 0.48
N GLU A 224 -16.92 13.50 -0.36
CA GLU A 224 -17.23 13.40 -1.79
C GLU A 224 -16.32 12.39 -2.48
N VAL A 225 -15.00 12.51 -2.27
CA VAL A 225 -14.01 11.49 -2.60
C VAL A 225 -13.33 11.02 -1.32
N SER A 226 -13.34 9.71 -1.08
CA SER A 226 -12.75 9.14 0.13
C SER A 226 -11.64 8.16 -0.21
N TYR A 227 -10.59 8.11 0.60
CA TYR A 227 -9.43 7.26 0.36
C TYR A 227 -8.74 6.86 1.67
N GLN A 228 -8.06 5.71 1.63
CA GLN A 228 -7.21 5.24 2.73
C GLN A 228 -5.95 4.60 2.19
N GLY A 229 -4.85 4.71 2.95
CA GLY A 229 -3.58 4.07 2.65
C GLY A 229 -3.34 2.82 3.49
N HIS A 230 -2.77 1.79 2.86
CA HIS A 230 -2.12 0.69 3.56
C HIS A 230 -0.66 1.07 3.81
N LEU A 231 -0.29 1.31 5.07
CA LEU A 231 1.02 1.84 5.44
C LEU A 231 1.90 0.77 6.07
N ARG A 232 3.22 0.85 5.82
CA ARG A 232 4.20 -0.02 6.47
C ARG A 232 4.10 0.06 8.00
N GLY A 233 3.97 -1.10 8.63
CA GLY A 233 3.90 -1.27 10.08
C GLY A 233 2.56 -0.88 10.72
N ILE A 234 1.59 -0.42 9.94
CA ILE A 234 0.23 -0.09 10.42
C ILE A 234 -0.84 -0.96 9.76
N GLY A 235 -0.70 -1.25 8.46
CA GLY A 235 -1.79 -1.83 7.67
C GLY A 235 -2.71 -0.74 7.13
N TRP A 236 -3.99 -1.06 6.92
CA TRP A 236 -4.99 -0.08 6.51
C TRP A 236 -5.22 0.97 7.60
N ALA A 237 -4.85 2.22 7.32
CA ALA A 237 -5.14 3.37 8.17
C ALA A 237 -6.57 3.88 7.94
N ASN A 238 -7.05 4.77 8.83
CA ASN A 238 -8.41 5.32 8.74
C ASN A 238 -8.69 6.03 7.42
N TRP A 239 -9.95 5.98 6.97
CA TRP A 239 -10.43 6.71 5.81
C TRP A 239 -10.31 8.22 6.01
N GLN A 240 -9.81 8.89 4.98
CA GLN A 240 -9.76 10.35 4.84
C GLN A 240 -10.49 10.75 3.57
N CYS A 241 -10.78 12.04 3.40
CA CYS A 241 -11.53 12.52 2.25
C CYS A 241 -11.20 13.97 1.91
N ASP A 242 -11.58 14.38 0.70
CA ASP A 242 -11.68 15.78 0.27
C ASP A 242 -10.45 16.65 0.60
N GLY A 243 -9.26 16.12 0.30
CA GLY A 243 -7.99 16.81 0.45
C GLY A 243 -7.34 16.64 1.82
N ALA A 244 -7.95 15.91 2.75
CA ALA A 244 -7.29 15.53 4.00
C ALA A 244 -6.18 14.50 3.77
N MET A 245 -5.05 14.63 4.46
CA MET A 245 -3.90 13.74 4.29
C MET A 245 -4.23 12.30 4.72
N ALA A 246 -4.07 11.33 3.80
CA ALA A 246 -4.01 9.91 4.12
C ALA A 246 -2.55 9.42 4.08
N GLY A 247 -2.06 8.89 5.20
CA GLY A 247 -0.67 8.46 5.38
C GLY A 247 0.04 9.20 6.52
N SER A 248 1.33 9.43 6.33
CA SER A 248 2.16 10.21 7.25
C SER A 248 3.22 10.99 6.49
N THR A 249 3.75 12.03 7.10
CA THR A 249 4.92 12.76 6.58
C THR A 249 6.08 12.62 7.55
N GLY A 250 7.29 12.35 7.06
CA GLY A 250 8.51 12.36 7.87
C GLY A 250 8.68 11.15 8.81
N GLN A 251 7.82 10.14 8.73
CA GLN A 251 7.91 8.91 9.53
C GLN A 251 8.63 7.76 8.82
N SER A 252 9.08 7.96 7.57
CA SER A 252 9.52 6.85 6.70
C SER A 252 8.47 5.75 6.54
N ARG A 253 7.18 5.99 6.84
CA ARG A 253 6.13 5.00 6.62
C ARG A 253 5.63 5.11 5.19
N ARG A 254 6.13 4.23 4.33
CA ARG A 254 5.68 4.15 2.94
C ARG A 254 4.22 3.71 2.84
N VAL A 255 3.52 4.24 1.85
CA VAL A 255 2.23 3.75 1.35
C VAL A 255 2.51 2.58 0.42
N GLU A 256 1.92 1.42 0.69
CA GLU A 256 2.07 0.19 -0.12
C GLU A 256 0.87 -0.06 -1.03
N ALA A 257 -0.32 0.36 -0.58
CA ALA A 257 -1.54 0.34 -1.37
C ALA A 257 -2.50 1.48 -0.98
N LEU A 258 -3.47 1.73 -1.86
CA LEU A 258 -4.59 2.64 -1.66
C LEU A 258 -5.92 1.90 -1.88
N ARG A 259 -6.95 2.38 -1.20
CA ARG A 259 -8.37 2.20 -1.58
C ARG A 259 -8.97 3.58 -1.76
N ILE A 260 -9.78 3.75 -2.79
CA ILE A 260 -10.43 5.01 -3.11
C ILE A 260 -11.89 4.71 -3.43
N LEU A 261 -12.79 5.44 -2.78
CA LEU A 261 -14.20 5.55 -3.14
C LEU A 261 -14.32 6.82 -4.02
N PRO A 262 -14.40 6.67 -5.35
CA PRO A 262 -14.50 7.80 -6.26
C PRO A 262 -15.93 8.35 -6.32
N VAL A 263 -16.11 9.56 -6.86
CA VAL A 263 -17.44 10.15 -7.09
C VAL A 263 -18.18 9.39 -8.21
N ASN A 264 -17.47 9.13 -9.31
CA ASN A 264 -17.95 8.47 -10.51
C ASN A 264 -16.85 7.52 -11.03
N HIS A 265 -16.83 7.25 -12.34
CA HIS A 265 -15.77 6.50 -12.98
C HIS A 265 -14.38 7.11 -12.69
N MET A 266 -13.47 6.26 -12.20
CA MET A 266 -12.07 6.62 -11.96
C MET A 266 -11.16 5.48 -12.39
N ASP A 267 -10.15 5.82 -13.20
CA ASP A 267 -9.01 4.97 -13.49
C ASP A 267 -7.81 5.49 -12.69
N VAL A 268 -7.00 4.57 -12.17
CA VAL A 268 -5.82 4.90 -11.40
C VAL A 268 -4.62 4.13 -11.91
N THR A 269 -3.54 4.83 -12.24
CA THR A 269 -2.24 4.23 -12.51
C THR A 269 -1.29 4.55 -11.36
N VAL A 270 -0.61 3.55 -10.83
CA VAL A 270 0.45 3.73 -9.83
C VAL A 270 1.76 3.17 -10.33
N HIS A 271 2.88 3.79 -9.96
CA HIS A 271 4.20 3.18 -10.08
C HIS A 271 4.52 2.44 -8.79
N ILE A 272 4.77 1.13 -8.87
CA ILE A 272 5.06 0.27 -7.73
C ILE A 272 6.51 -0.18 -7.82
N ARG A 273 7.25 -0.05 -6.73
CA ARG A 273 8.64 -0.50 -6.66
C ARG A 273 8.79 -1.97 -7.08
N ASP A 274 9.79 -2.26 -7.91
CA ASP A 274 10.12 -3.60 -8.42
C ASP A 274 8.96 -4.29 -9.18
N ILE A 275 7.99 -3.52 -9.67
CA ILE A 275 6.89 -3.98 -10.53
C ILE A 275 6.72 -3.03 -11.73
N GLY A 276 6.79 -1.72 -11.51
CA GLY A 276 6.57 -0.70 -12.53
C GLY A 276 5.17 -0.08 -12.50
N ASP A 277 4.77 0.53 -13.61
CA ASP A 277 3.47 1.17 -13.76
C ASP A 277 2.35 0.12 -13.87
N LYS A 278 1.30 0.23 -13.05
CA LYS A 278 0.13 -0.65 -13.07
C LYS A 278 -1.16 0.16 -13.12
N LEU A 279 -1.99 -0.14 -14.11
CA LEU A 279 -3.30 0.50 -14.34
C LEU A 279 -4.43 -0.32 -13.68
N TYR A 280 -5.32 0.40 -13.00
CA TYR A 280 -6.55 -0.08 -12.41
C TYR A 280 -7.71 0.69 -13.04
N LYS A 281 -8.62 -0.01 -13.73
CA LYS A 281 -9.73 0.61 -14.45
C LYS A 281 -11.02 0.54 -13.66
N ASN A 282 -11.84 1.59 -13.75
CA ASN A 282 -13.15 1.71 -13.13
C ASN A 282 -13.15 1.22 -11.68
N ILE A 283 -12.28 1.82 -10.87
CA ILE A 283 -12.07 1.38 -9.49
C ILE A 283 -13.33 1.56 -8.65
N THR A 284 -13.44 0.74 -7.61
CA THR A 284 -14.47 0.82 -6.58
C THR A 284 -13.82 0.89 -5.20
N GLU A 285 -14.60 1.14 -4.15
CA GLU A 285 -14.11 1.18 -2.77
C GLU A 285 -13.31 -0.07 -2.35
N SER A 286 -13.67 -1.24 -2.88
CA SER A 286 -13.02 -2.51 -2.56
C SER A 286 -11.74 -2.76 -3.37
N THR A 287 -11.47 -1.96 -4.40
CA THR A 287 -10.30 -2.14 -5.27
C THR A 287 -9.01 -1.81 -4.52
N ILE A 288 -8.10 -2.77 -4.43
CA ILE A 288 -6.77 -2.58 -3.83
C ILE A 288 -5.79 -2.11 -4.91
N ILE A 289 -5.35 -0.86 -4.80
CA ILE A 289 -4.44 -0.21 -5.76
C ILE A 289 -3.03 -0.24 -5.15
N GLY A 290 -2.16 -1.13 -5.64
CA GLY A 290 -0.84 -1.38 -5.04
C GLY A 290 -0.67 -2.83 -4.57
N THR A 291 0.11 -3.01 -3.50
CA THR A 291 0.36 -4.31 -2.87
C THR A 291 0.16 -4.26 -1.36
N THR A 292 -0.22 -5.39 -0.77
CA THR A 292 -0.32 -5.56 0.68
C THR A 292 0.54 -6.73 1.11
N GLY A 293 1.36 -6.57 2.15
CA GLY A 293 2.18 -7.65 2.71
C GLY A 293 3.41 -8.05 1.87
N GLN A 294 3.70 -7.34 0.77
CA GLN A 294 4.83 -7.62 -0.12
C GLN A 294 6.01 -6.65 0.03
N GLU A 295 5.90 -5.67 0.94
CA GLU A 295 6.92 -4.64 1.18
C GLU A 295 7.24 -3.74 -0.03
N LYS A 296 6.37 -3.74 -1.04
CA LYS A 296 6.51 -2.90 -2.24
C LYS A 296 5.68 -1.63 -2.12
N ARG A 297 6.37 -0.50 -2.05
CA ARG A 297 5.76 0.84 -1.95
C ARG A 297 5.21 1.36 -3.27
N LEU A 298 4.30 2.32 -3.16
CA LEU A 298 3.96 3.23 -4.24
C LEU A 298 5.00 4.36 -4.35
N GLU A 299 5.31 4.79 -5.56
CA GLU A 299 6.27 5.88 -5.83
C GLU A 299 5.66 7.04 -6.61
N ALA A 300 4.63 6.78 -7.41
CA ALA A 300 3.89 7.81 -8.14
C ALA A 300 2.43 7.38 -8.34
N LEU A 301 1.54 8.36 -8.51
CA LEU A 301 0.10 8.19 -8.69
C LEU A 301 -0.37 9.05 -9.86
N LYS A 302 -1.23 8.50 -10.72
CA LYS A 302 -1.95 9.22 -11.78
C LYS A 302 -3.42 8.81 -11.72
N ILE A 303 -4.32 9.80 -11.71
CA ILE A 303 -5.77 9.60 -11.69
C ILE A 303 -6.34 10.07 -13.04
N GLU A 304 -7.27 9.31 -13.61
CA GLU A 304 -7.95 9.64 -14.85
C GLU A 304 -9.47 9.48 -14.69
N SER A 305 -10.24 10.46 -15.15
CA SER A 305 -11.70 10.45 -15.14
C SER A 305 -12.21 11.44 -16.20
N GLY A 306 -13.32 11.08 -16.86
CA GLY A 306 -13.98 11.95 -17.86
C GLY A 306 -15.00 12.91 -17.24
N ASP A 307 -15.69 12.45 -16.20
CA ASP A 307 -16.85 13.15 -15.64
C ASP A 307 -16.46 14.09 -14.50
N THR A 308 -15.42 13.74 -13.73
CA THR A 308 -14.98 14.50 -12.56
C THR A 308 -13.51 14.90 -12.71
N VAL A 309 -13.19 16.17 -12.48
CA VAL A 309 -11.81 16.65 -12.42
C VAL A 309 -11.33 16.58 -10.98
N TYR A 310 -10.33 15.75 -10.74
CA TYR A 310 -9.67 15.60 -9.44
C TYR A 310 -8.39 16.41 -9.38
N LEU A 311 -8.11 16.93 -8.19
CA LEU A 311 -6.81 17.43 -7.79
C LEU A 311 -6.18 16.42 -6.83
N TYR A 312 -4.92 16.06 -7.06
CA TYR A 312 -4.20 15.13 -6.20
C TYR A 312 -2.73 15.49 -6.10
N ARG A 313 -2.12 15.12 -4.97
CA ARG A 313 -0.69 15.25 -4.73
C ARG A 313 -0.21 14.16 -3.79
N VAL A 314 1.10 13.96 -3.77
CA VAL A 314 1.74 12.96 -2.92
C VAL A 314 2.87 13.58 -2.12
N HIS A 315 3.08 13.09 -0.90
CA HIS A 315 4.28 13.39 -0.13
C HIS A 315 5.29 12.28 -0.38
N GLN A 316 6.43 12.61 -0.99
CA GLN A 316 7.52 11.66 -1.18
C GLN A 316 8.61 11.88 -0.14
N LYS A 317 9.20 10.78 0.36
CA LYS A 317 10.32 10.84 1.30
C LYS A 317 11.42 11.75 0.75
N ASN A 318 11.92 12.64 1.60
CA ASN A 318 12.97 13.64 1.32
C ASN A 318 12.65 14.71 0.26
N LEU A 319 11.52 14.62 -0.46
CA LEU A 319 11.08 15.66 -1.41
C LEU A 319 9.94 16.51 -0.85
N GLY A 320 9.13 15.94 0.06
CA GLY A 320 7.95 16.61 0.57
C GLY A 320 6.75 16.45 -0.34
N TRP A 321 5.77 17.34 -0.18
CA TRP A 321 4.57 17.38 -1.02
C TRP A 321 4.89 17.85 -2.43
N SER A 322 4.45 17.08 -3.43
CA SER A 322 4.40 17.56 -4.80
C SER A 322 3.43 18.74 -4.94
N ARG A 323 3.57 19.50 -6.03
CA ARG A 323 2.48 20.37 -6.50
C ARG A 323 1.21 19.55 -6.72
N TRP A 324 0.06 20.21 -6.63
CA TRP A 324 -1.20 19.61 -7.06
C TRP A 324 -1.15 19.30 -8.56
N CYS A 325 -1.67 18.13 -8.90
CA CYS A 325 -1.81 17.61 -10.24
C CYS A 325 -3.30 17.45 -10.55
N VAL A 326 -3.64 17.59 -11.83
CA VAL A 326 -4.98 17.32 -12.37
C VAL A 326 -5.01 15.95 -13.05
N ASN A 327 -6.20 15.49 -13.45
CA ASN A 327 -6.38 14.24 -14.18
C ASN A 327 -5.34 14.06 -15.30
N GLY A 328 -4.77 12.86 -15.41
CA GLY A 328 -3.79 12.50 -16.44
C GLY A 328 -2.33 12.89 -16.14
N GLN A 329 -2.07 13.69 -15.10
CA GLN A 329 -0.70 14.06 -14.70
C GLN A 329 -0.14 13.12 -13.62
N TRP A 330 1.16 12.87 -13.62
CA TRP A 330 1.78 12.12 -12.52
C TRP A 330 1.98 13.02 -11.29
N ALA A 331 1.46 12.59 -10.15
CA ALA A 331 1.87 13.05 -8.83
C ALA A 331 3.00 12.16 -8.31
N GLY A 332 4.14 12.77 -7.98
CA GLY A 332 5.36 12.09 -7.57
C GLY A 332 6.39 11.95 -8.70
N GLU A 333 7.66 11.96 -8.32
CA GLU A 333 8.80 11.79 -9.20
C GLU A 333 9.19 10.31 -9.33
N LYS A 334 9.07 9.77 -10.55
CA LYS A 334 9.48 8.39 -10.88
C LYS A 334 11.01 8.28 -11.04
N GLY A 335 11.54 7.08 -10.82
CA GLY A 335 12.95 6.76 -11.07
C GLY A 335 13.95 7.28 -10.02
N LYS A 336 13.46 7.91 -8.95
CA LYS A 336 14.28 8.32 -7.79
C LYS A 336 14.31 7.27 -6.67
N SER A 337 13.56 6.17 -6.81
CA SER A 337 13.41 5.13 -5.78
C SER A 337 12.94 5.71 -4.44
N LEU A 338 12.03 6.67 -4.46
CA LEU A 338 11.49 7.33 -3.26
C LEU A 338 10.06 6.88 -2.99
N GLN A 339 9.80 6.45 -1.75
CA GLN A 339 8.45 6.11 -1.34
C GLN A 339 7.52 7.32 -1.29
N ILE A 340 6.26 7.09 -1.68
CA ILE A 340 5.14 7.91 -1.21
C ILE A 340 4.90 7.57 0.27
N GLU A 341 4.80 8.59 1.13
CA GLU A 341 4.45 8.45 2.55
C GLU A 341 3.02 8.91 2.84
N ALA A 342 2.46 9.80 2.02
CA ALA A 342 1.08 10.27 2.13
C ALA A 342 0.50 10.72 0.78
N VAL A 343 -0.83 10.74 0.69
CA VAL A 343 -1.59 11.24 -0.47
C VAL A 343 -2.68 12.19 -0.02
N GLU A 344 -3.00 13.15 -0.89
CA GLU A 344 -4.21 13.98 -0.80
C GLU A 344 -4.92 13.96 -2.14
N ILE A 345 -6.24 13.78 -2.11
CA ILE A 345 -7.11 13.71 -3.29
C ILE A 345 -8.37 14.52 -2.97
N LYS A 346 -8.78 15.39 -3.89
CA LYS A 346 -10.03 16.13 -3.79
C LYS A 346 -10.65 16.34 -5.17
N VAL A 347 -11.94 16.63 -5.21
CA VAL A 347 -12.59 17.14 -6.42
C VAL A 347 -12.25 18.63 -6.55
N ALA A 348 -11.94 19.08 -7.77
CA ALA A 348 -11.73 20.50 -8.03
C ALA A 348 -13.03 21.28 -7.84
N ASP A 349 -12.99 22.52 -7.35
CA ASP A 349 -14.22 23.32 -7.25
C ASP A 349 -14.70 23.79 -8.64
N ILE A 350 -13.74 24.17 -9.50
CA ILE A 350 -13.97 24.56 -10.88
C ILE A 350 -12.83 24.06 -11.76
N ALA A 351 -13.18 23.56 -12.95
CA ALA A 351 -12.22 23.14 -13.95
C ALA A 351 -12.50 23.82 -15.29
N TYR A 352 -11.44 24.08 -16.05
CA TYR A 352 -11.53 24.77 -17.33
C TYR A 352 -10.43 24.32 -18.27
N LEU A 353 -10.76 24.28 -19.56
CA LEU A 353 -9.90 23.85 -20.64
C LEU A 353 -9.80 24.98 -21.65
N ALA A 354 -8.59 25.25 -22.12
CA ALA A 354 -8.32 26.28 -23.12
C ALA A 354 -8.04 25.66 -24.49
N HIS A 355 -8.59 26.24 -25.56
CA HIS A 355 -8.12 26.02 -26.92
C HIS A 355 -7.11 27.11 -27.27
N VAL A 356 -5.85 26.72 -27.48
CA VAL A 356 -4.74 27.63 -27.74
C VAL A 356 -4.35 27.56 -29.21
N GLN A 357 -4.15 28.73 -29.83
CA GLN A 357 -3.72 28.86 -31.22
C GLN A 357 -2.54 27.92 -31.53
N GLY A 358 -2.73 27.02 -32.50
CA GLY A 358 -1.69 26.12 -32.99
C GLY A 358 -1.24 25.03 -32.02
N SER A 359 -1.74 25.01 -30.78
CA SER A 359 -1.48 23.95 -29.79
C SER A 359 -2.71 23.09 -29.50
N GLY A 360 -3.91 23.57 -29.82
CA GLY A 360 -5.16 22.85 -29.58
C GLY A 360 -5.62 22.92 -28.13
N ASP A 361 -6.42 21.94 -27.72
CA ASP A 361 -7.00 21.85 -26.38
C ASP A 361 -5.91 21.51 -25.34
N THR A 362 -5.86 22.28 -24.25
CA THR A 362 -5.09 21.92 -23.06
C THR A 362 -5.72 20.71 -22.36
N VAL A 363 -4.99 20.10 -21.41
CA VAL A 363 -5.68 19.31 -20.37
C VAL A 363 -6.61 20.21 -19.55
N TRP A 364 -7.61 19.63 -18.89
CA TRP A 364 -8.42 20.34 -17.91
C TRP A 364 -7.53 20.87 -16.78
N MET A 365 -7.50 22.17 -16.62
CA MET A 365 -6.89 22.86 -15.48
C MET A 365 -7.96 23.13 -14.44
N ALA A 366 -7.56 23.39 -13.18
CA ALA A 366 -8.51 23.58 -12.09
C ALA A 366 -7.97 24.53 -11.03
N ASP A 367 -8.89 25.13 -10.26
CA ASP A 367 -8.63 25.87 -9.01
C ASP A 367 -7.36 26.74 -9.02
N GLY A 368 -7.33 27.74 -9.90
CA GLY A 368 -6.25 28.71 -10.01
C GLY A 368 -5.05 28.27 -10.82
N MET A 369 -5.07 27.07 -11.42
CA MET A 369 -4.05 26.65 -12.38
C MET A 369 -4.22 27.36 -13.73
N THR A 370 -3.12 27.79 -14.34
CA THR A 370 -3.16 28.50 -15.63
C THR A 370 -3.64 27.59 -16.78
N ALA A 371 -4.72 27.99 -17.46
CA ALA A 371 -5.12 27.41 -18.75
C ALA A 371 -4.77 28.38 -19.89
N GLY A 372 -3.93 27.95 -20.82
CA GLY A 372 -3.39 28.77 -21.90
C GLY A 372 -1.87 28.90 -21.83
N THR A 373 -1.33 29.99 -22.35
CA THR A 373 0.12 30.28 -22.31
C THR A 373 0.38 31.68 -21.82
N THR A 374 1.53 31.90 -21.19
CA THR A 374 2.00 33.23 -20.81
C THR A 374 3.34 33.49 -21.49
N GLY A 375 3.46 34.62 -22.19
CA GLY A 375 4.72 35.04 -22.84
C GLY A 375 5.09 34.29 -24.14
N SER A 376 4.34 33.25 -24.53
CA SER A 376 4.59 32.48 -25.77
C SER A 376 3.99 33.11 -27.04
N ALA A 377 3.33 34.27 -26.90
CA ALA A 377 2.61 34.96 -27.96
C ALA A 377 1.50 34.18 -28.68
N LEU A 378 0.96 33.12 -28.05
CA LEU A 378 -0.19 32.36 -28.52
C LEU A 378 -1.47 32.86 -27.86
N ARG A 379 -2.55 33.03 -28.64
CA ARG A 379 -3.86 33.44 -28.10
C ARG A 379 -4.70 32.26 -27.63
N LEU A 380 -5.61 32.54 -26.71
CA LEU A 380 -6.82 31.76 -26.51
C LEU A 380 -7.77 31.99 -27.69
N GLU A 381 -8.32 30.90 -28.23
CA GLU A 381 -9.38 30.93 -29.24
C GLU A 381 -10.72 30.55 -28.62
N ALA A 382 -10.72 29.61 -27.66
CA ALA A 382 -11.91 29.21 -26.92
C ALA A 382 -11.62 28.67 -25.52
N LEU A 383 -12.69 28.54 -24.73
CA LEU A 383 -12.70 27.90 -23.41
C LEU A 383 -13.86 26.90 -23.29
N ARG A 384 -13.68 25.90 -22.43
CA ARG A 384 -14.76 25.10 -21.83
C ARG A 384 -14.64 25.17 -20.32
N ILE A 385 -15.76 25.24 -19.62
CA ILE A 385 -15.79 25.38 -18.16
C ILE A 385 -16.68 24.28 -17.57
N LYS A 386 -16.16 23.58 -16.55
CA LYS A 386 -16.87 22.57 -15.76
C LYS A 386 -16.96 23.08 -14.32
N SER A 387 -18.17 23.43 -13.91
CA SER A 387 -18.48 23.74 -12.52
C SER A 387 -18.74 22.43 -11.77
N GLN A 388 -18.02 22.20 -10.67
CA GLN A 388 -18.30 21.08 -9.76
C GLN A 388 -18.91 21.61 -8.46
N HIS A 389 -18.41 22.75 -7.95
CA HIS A 389 -18.90 23.38 -6.72
C HIS A 389 -19.20 24.89 -6.84
N CYS A 390 -19.28 25.43 -8.05
CA CYS A 390 -19.48 26.87 -8.29
C CYS A 390 -20.91 27.21 -8.78
N GLY A 391 -21.84 26.26 -8.75
CA GLY A 391 -23.21 26.43 -9.24
C GLY A 391 -23.29 26.57 -10.77
N ASN A 392 -24.38 27.14 -11.27
CA ASN A 392 -24.53 27.45 -12.69
C ASN A 392 -23.55 28.56 -13.09
N ILE A 393 -22.95 28.41 -14.27
CA ILE A 393 -22.07 29.41 -14.86
C ILE A 393 -22.74 29.97 -16.11
N GLU A 394 -22.81 31.28 -16.23
CA GLU A 394 -23.22 31.96 -17.46
C GLU A 394 -21.99 32.63 -18.10
N ALA A 395 -21.96 32.69 -19.44
CA ALA A 395 -20.83 33.27 -20.16
C ALA A 395 -21.26 34.08 -21.39
N GLN A 396 -20.54 35.17 -21.63
CA GLN A 396 -20.53 35.87 -22.91
C GLN A 396 -19.07 36.10 -23.33
N ALA A 397 -18.83 36.12 -24.63
CA ALA A 397 -17.49 36.35 -25.16
C ALA A 397 -17.51 37.36 -26.29
N HIS A 398 -16.52 38.25 -26.30
CA HIS A 398 -16.20 39.05 -27.46
C HIS A 398 -15.17 38.29 -28.31
N ILE A 399 -15.55 37.94 -29.53
CA ILE A 399 -14.72 37.21 -30.47
C ILE A 399 -14.30 38.15 -31.60
N GLN A 400 -13.04 38.03 -32.02
CA GLN A 400 -12.52 38.78 -33.16
C GLN A 400 -13.43 38.65 -34.38
N ASP A 401 -13.77 39.79 -34.98
CA ASP A 401 -14.59 39.93 -36.20
C ASP A 401 -16.04 39.42 -36.07
N GLU A 402 -16.48 38.99 -34.88
CA GLU A 402 -17.86 38.55 -34.61
C GLU A 402 -18.57 39.44 -33.57
N GLY A 403 -17.81 40.04 -32.65
CA GLY A 403 -18.38 40.84 -31.57
C GLY A 403 -18.80 40.00 -30.36
N TRP A 404 -19.77 40.50 -29.58
CA TRP A 404 -20.29 39.82 -28.41
C TRP A 404 -21.25 38.69 -28.78
N ILE A 405 -20.99 37.50 -28.26
CA ILE A 405 -21.87 36.33 -28.33
C ILE A 405 -22.28 35.94 -26.91
N ASP A 406 -23.59 35.76 -26.72
CA ASP A 406 -24.16 35.26 -25.47
C ASP A 406 -24.35 33.74 -25.53
N TYR A 407 -23.73 33.03 -24.58
CA TYR A 407 -23.83 31.57 -24.47
C TYR A 407 -24.86 31.13 -23.42
N GLY A 408 -25.45 32.06 -22.66
CA GLY A 408 -26.31 31.75 -21.52
C GLY A 408 -25.58 30.85 -20.52
N THR A 409 -26.28 29.86 -19.97
CA THR A 409 -25.70 28.86 -19.06
C THR A 409 -24.79 27.89 -19.80
N VAL A 410 -23.54 27.78 -19.36
CA VAL A 410 -22.51 26.94 -19.97
C VAL A 410 -22.17 25.71 -19.12
N ASN A 411 -21.67 24.67 -19.78
CA ASN A 411 -21.15 23.45 -19.13
C ASN A 411 -19.90 22.93 -19.84
N GLN A 412 -19.43 21.75 -19.45
CA GLN A 412 -18.20 21.17 -19.98
C GLN A 412 -18.21 20.89 -21.49
N ASN A 413 -19.38 20.91 -22.13
CA ASN A 413 -19.56 20.69 -23.57
C ASN A 413 -19.71 22.01 -24.35
N THR A 414 -19.96 23.14 -23.69
CA THR A 414 -20.14 24.44 -24.35
C THR A 414 -18.78 25.03 -24.71
N LEU A 415 -18.52 25.21 -26.01
CA LEU A 415 -17.34 25.90 -26.52
C LEU A 415 -17.59 27.41 -26.51
N ILE A 416 -16.93 28.14 -25.61
CA ILE A 416 -17.01 29.60 -25.49
C ILE A 416 -15.87 30.19 -26.32
N GLY A 417 -16.16 30.79 -27.47
CA GLY A 417 -15.17 31.20 -28.47
C GLY A 417 -15.23 30.34 -29.74
N THR A 418 -14.11 30.25 -30.46
CA THR A 418 -13.96 29.43 -31.69
C THR A 418 -12.75 28.51 -31.59
N ALA A 419 -12.77 27.35 -32.25
CA ALA A 419 -11.63 26.42 -32.28
C ALA A 419 -11.19 26.20 -33.72
N GLY A 420 -9.95 26.54 -34.06
CA GLY A 420 -9.39 26.33 -35.41
C GLY A 420 -9.82 27.35 -36.47
N GLU A 421 -10.69 28.29 -36.15
CA GLU A 421 -11.14 29.36 -37.06
C GLU A 421 -10.17 30.54 -37.16
N LYS A 422 -9.07 30.47 -36.43
CA LYS A 422 -8.04 31.52 -36.33
C LYS A 422 -8.55 32.86 -35.77
N LYS A 423 -9.67 32.87 -35.05
CA LYS A 423 -10.20 34.04 -34.35
C LYS A 423 -9.79 33.99 -32.88
N ARG A 424 -9.37 35.12 -32.32
CA ARG A 424 -9.00 35.21 -30.89
C ARG A 424 -10.22 35.49 -30.03
N LEU A 425 -10.18 34.94 -28.82
CA LEU A 425 -11.00 35.38 -27.70
C LEU A 425 -10.44 36.73 -27.22
N GLU A 426 -11.23 37.79 -27.30
CA GLU A 426 -10.79 39.15 -26.98
C GLU A 426 -11.21 39.61 -25.59
N CYS A 427 -12.43 39.25 -25.18
CA CYS A 427 -12.98 39.61 -23.89
C CYS A 427 -13.95 38.55 -23.40
N LEU A 428 -14.04 38.38 -22.09
CA LEU A 428 -14.97 37.47 -21.44
C LEU A 428 -15.82 38.20 -20.41
N TRP A 429 -17.06 37.76 -20.31
CA TRP A 429 -18.00 38.05 -19.23
C TRP A 429 -18.39 36.73 -18.62
N LEU A 430 -18.29 36.60 -17.30
CA LEU A 430 -18.62 35.37 -16.59
C LEU A 430 -19.47 35.67 -15.36
N LYS A 431 -20.41 34.78 -15.07
CA LYS A 431 -21.25 34.83 -13.86
C LYS A 431 -21.27 33.46 -13.19
N GLY A 432 -21.03 33.42 -11.87
CA GLY A 432 -21.06 32.20 -11.05
C GLY A 432 -20.39 32.39 -9.70
N ASN A 433 -20.35 31.35 -8.85
CA ASN A 433 -19.77 31.45 -7.51
C ASN A 433 -18.26 31.22 -7.51
N PHE A 434 -17.52 32.03 -8.26
CA PHE A 434 -16.06 31.96 -8.38
C PHE A 434 -15.45 33.32 -8.75
N GLU A 435 -14.14 33.45 -8.61
CA GLU A 435 -13.37 34.56 -9.14
C GLU A 435 -12.40 34.08 -10.21
N TRP A 436 -12.02 34.99 -11.10
CA TRP A 436 -11.20 34.69 -12.26
C TRP A 436 -10.29 35.85 -12.61
N ARG A 437 -9.24 35.55 -13.37
CA ARG A 437 -8.33 36.53 -13.95
C ARG A 437 -7.88 36.07 -15.33
N ALA A 438 -7.45 37.02 -16.15
CA ALA A 438 -6.97 36.77 -17.50
C ALA A 438 -5.55 37.33 -17.69
N HIS A 439 -4.75 36.63 -18.48
CA HIS A 439 -3.47 37.13 -18.96
C HIS A 439 -3.67 37.78 -20.33
N ILE A 440 -3.41 39.08 -20.41
CA ILE A 440 -3.61 39.88 -21.61
C ILE A 440 -2.26 40.25 -22.22
N GLN A 441 -2.14 40.12 -23.53
CA GLN A 441 -0.93 40.47 -24.28
C GLN A 441 -0.39 41.85 -23.87
N GLY A 442 0.89 41.90 -23.50
CA GLY A 442 1.60 43.14 -23.17
C GLY A 442 1.14 43.84 -21.89
N THR A 443 0.14 43.30 -21.19
CA THR A 443 -0.40 43.86 -19.94
C THR A 443 -0.15 42.91 -18.75
N GLY A 444 -0.09 41.60 -19.00
CA GLY A 444 0.09 40.60 -17.96
C GLY A 444 -1.24 40.15 -17.34
N TRP A 445 -1.18 39.62 -16.12
CA TRP A 445 -2.36 39.17 -15.37
C TRP A 445 -3.20 40.35 -14.85
N THR A 446 -4.50 40.29 -15.09
CA THR A 446 -5.47 41.14 -14.39
C THR A 446 -5.53 40.78 -12.89
N GLN A 447 -6.12 41.67 -12.10
CA GLN A 447 -6.51 41.34 -10.73
C GLN A 447 -7.58 40.23 -10.73
N TRP A 448 -7.61 39.45 -9.66
CA TRP A 448 -8.71 38.53 -9.39
C TRP A 448 -10.01 39.31 -9.29
N THR A 449 -11.00 38.91 -10.08
CA THR A 449 -12.28 39.59 -10.22
C THR A 449 -13.39 38.57 -10.07
N ARG A 450 -14.46 38.91 -9.34
CA ARG A 450 -15.61 38.01 -9.17
C ARG A 450 -16.31 37.79 -10.51
N ALA A 451 -16.79 36.57 -10.74
CA ALA A 451 -17.74 36.28 -11.82
C ALA A 451 -19.13 36.78 -11.41
N ASP A 452 -19.30 38.09 -11.34
CA ASP A 452 -20.49 38.78 -10.83
C ASP A 452 -21.58 39.00 -11.89
N GLY A 453 -21.31 38.65 -13.15
CA GLY A 453 -22.20 38.97 -14.26
C GLY A 453 -22.25 40.45 -14.62
N VAL A 454 -21.23 41.22 -14.28
CA VAL A 454 -21.08 42.64 -14.66
C VAL A 454 -19.69 42.89 -15.22
N SER A 455 -18.67 42.35 -14.56
CA SER A 455 -17.27 42.53 -14.88
C SER A 455 -16.90 41.81 -16.18
N THR A 456 -16.07 42.47 -17.00
CA THR A 456 -15.46 41.85 -18.18
C THR A 456 -13.94 41.94 -18.10
N LEU A 457 -13.25 40.86 -18.47
CA LEU A 457 -11.78 40.83 -18.54
C LEU A 457 -11.33 40.49 -19.95
N GLY A 458 -10.43 41.33 -20.48
CA GLY A 458 -9.98 41.31 -21.86
C GLY A 458 -9.94 42.72 -22.44
N THR A 459 -9.94 42.82 -23.77
CA THR A 459 -10.01 44.11 -24.44
C THR A 459 -10.94 44.05 -25.64
N VAL A 460 -11.87 45.00 -25.74
CA VAL A 460 -12.67 45.22 -26.94
C VAL A 460 -12.04 46.34 -27.77
N GLY A 461 -11.84 46.11 -29.07
CA GLY A 461 -11.38 47.14 -30.02
C GLY A 461 -9.91 47.58 -29.91
N ARG A 462 -9.11 46.95 -29.05
CA ARG A 462 -7.67 47.26 -28.88
C ARG A 462 -6.74 46.27 -29.57
N SER A 463 -7.29 45.25 -30.22
CA SER A 463 -6.56 44.16 -30.88
C SER A 463 -5.55 43.42 -29.99
N LEU A 464 -5.71 43.47 -28.67
CA LEU A 464 -4.93 42.66 -27.73
C LEU A 464 -5.62 41.31 -27.55
N ARG A 465 -4.82 40.24 -27.54
CA ARG A 465 -5.32 38.87 -27.31
C ARG A 465 -5.32 38.52 -25.83
N MET A 466 -6.31 37.70 -25.43
CA MET A 466 -6.21 36.89 -24.23
C MET A 466 -5.26 35.71 -24.50
N GLU A 467 -4.36 35.41 -23.56
CA GLU A 467 -3.36 34.33 -23.71
C GLU A 467 -3.56 33.19 -22.71
N ALA A 468 -4.10 33.50 -21.53
CA ALA A 468 -4.44 32.51 -20.51
C ALA A 468 -5.55 33.00 -19.56
N VAL A 469 -6.17 32.06 -18.84
CA VAL A 469 -7.13 32.32 -17.76
C VAL A 469 -6.83 31.47 -16.54
N GLU A 470 -7.24 31.97 -15.38
CA GLU A 470 -7.32 31.22 -14.13
C GLU A 470 -8.66 31.49 -13.45
N MET A 471 -9.24 30.45 -12.84
CA MET A 471 -10.50 30.52 -12.11
C MET A 471 -10.37 29.75 -10.80
N ARG A 472 -10.94 30.27 -9.72
CA ARG A 472 -11.01 29.59 -8.42
C ARG A 472 -12.26 29.98 -7.66
N LYS A 473 -12.77 29.10 -6.82
CA LYS A 473 -13.91 29.38 -5.95
C LYS A 473 -13.59 30.50 -4.94
N ILE A 474 -14.61 31.28 -4.60
CA ILE A 474 -14.54 32.40 -3.62
C ILE A 474 -14.71 31.88 -2.20
#